data_AF-A0A4Y2S699-F1
#
_entry.id   AF-A0A4Y2S699-F1
#
_cell.length_a   1.000
_cell.length_b   1.000
_cell.length_c   1.000
_cell.angle_alpha   90.00
_cell.angle_beta   90.00
_cell.angle_gamma   90.00
#
_symmetry.space_group_name_H-M   'P 1'
#
loop_
_entity.id
_entity.type
_entity.pdbx_description
1 polymer ?
#
loop_
_entity_poly.entity_id
_entity_poly.type
_entity_poly.pdbx_seq_one_letter_code
_entity_poly.pdbx_strand_id
1 'polypeptide(L)'
;MVWDVCNWRGMGPLIRLETTLTGDMYLIILPDHLHSFMSIVHSDGLGQFQQDNATPHASRVATKWFQERSSDFRHFHGHLNPQT
;
A
#
# COMPACT_ATOMS: atom_id res chain seq x y z
N MET A 1 6.44 14.44 5.21
CA MET A 1 6.64 12.98 5.13
C MET A 1 6.65 12.58 3.65
N VAL A 2 7.19 11.42 3.28
CA VAL A 2 7.15 10.95 1.89
C VAL A 2 6.61 9.53 1.90
N TRP A 3 5.69 9.23 0.98
CA TRP A 3 5.21 7.88 0.71
C TRP A 3 5.80 7.41 -0.61
N ASP A 4 6.24 6.15 -0.67
CA ASP A 4 6.83 5.55 -1.86
C ASP A 4 6.52 4.06 -1.93
N VAL A 5 6.58 3.51 -3.15
CA VAL A 5 6.55 2.07 -3.39
C VAL A 5 7.83 1.69 -4.12
N CYS A 6 8.54 0.68 -3.65
CA CYS A 6 9.75 0.18 -4.32
C CYS A 6 9.55 -1.27 -4.74
N ASN A 7 10.13 -1.65 -5.88
CA ASN A 7 10.27 -3.05 -6.29
C ASN A 7 11.70 -3.34 -6.77
N TRP A 8 12.00 -4.59 -7.09
CA TRP A 8 13.35 -5.01 -7.49
C TRP A 8 13.85 -4.37 -8.80
N ARG A 9 12.95 -3.84 -9.65
CA ARG A 9 13.27 -3.15 -10.91
C ARG A 9 13.50 -1.65 -10.72
N GLY A 10 13.12 -1.08 -9.58
CA GLY A 10 13.31 0.34 -9.29
C GLY A 10 12.24 0.94 -8.37
N MET A 11 12.26 2.28 -8.30
CA MET A 11 11.28 3.07 -7.54
C MET A 11 9.96 3.21 -8.30
N GLY A 12 8.89 3.25 -7.52
CA GLY A 12 7.52 3.54 -7.93
C GLY A 12 7.13 4.99 -7.62
N PRO A 13 5.85 5.26 -7.30
CA PRO A 13 5.37 6.61 -7.12
C PRO A 13 5.90 7.25 -5.83
N LEU A 14 6.66 8.33 -5.96
CA LEU A 14 7.16 9.12 -4.84
C LEU A 14 6.22 10.31 -4.55
N ILE A 15 5.51 10.26 -3.43
CA ILE A 15 4.48 11.24 -3.06
C ILE A 15 4.93 12.03 -1.84
N ARG A 16 5.07 13.34 -2.01
CA ARG A 16 5.35 14.24 -0.87
C ARG A 16 4.06 14.51 -0.10
N LEU A 17 4.07 14.18 1.18
CA LEU A 17 3.00 14.48 2.13
C LEU A 17 3.40 15.70 2.97
N GLU A 18 2.52 16.70 3.02
CA GLU A 18 2.74 17.91 3.82
C GLU A 18 2.70 17.64 5.32
N THR A 19 1.93 16.62 5.74
CA THR A 19 1.71 16.23 7.13
C THR A 19 2.05 14.76 7.37
N THR A 20 1.81 14.28 8.59
CA THR A 20 1.88 12.86 8.94
C THR A 20 0.81 12.07 8.18
N LEU A 21 1.17 10.90 7.66
CA LEU A 21 0.23 10.01 6.96
C LEU A 21 -0.93 9.62 7.90
N THR A 22 -2.14 10.05 7.54
CA THR A 22 -3.38 9.63 8.22
C THR A 22 -4.07 8.52 7.46
N GLY A 23 -5.03 7.84 8.09
CA GLY A 23 -5.87 6.85 7.42
C GLY A 23 -6.60 7.42 6.20
N ASP A 24 -7.13 8.64 6.30
CA ASP A 24 -7.85 9.28 5.20
C ASP A 24 -6.94 9.61 4.02
N MET A 25 -5.72 10.09 4.28
CA MET A 25 -4.72 10.31 3.23
C MET A 25 -4.31 8.99 2.58
N TYR A 26 -4.20 7.92 3.36
CA TYR A 26 -3.89 6.60 2.85
C TYR A 26 -4.98 6.09 1.89
N LEU A 27 -6.26 6.36 2.18
CA LEU A 27 -7.37 6.01 1.28
C LEU A 27 -7.37 6.76 -0.05
N ILE A 28 -6.74 7.93 -0.13
CA ILE A 28 -6.52 8.65 -1.40
C ILE A 28 -5.35 8.00 -2.15
N ILE A 29 -4.28 7.65 -1.44
CA ILE A 29 -3.07 7.07 -2.02
C ILE A 29 -3.33 5.67 -2.63
N LEU A 30 -4.13 4.84 -1.98
CA LEU A 30 -4.42 3.47 -2.40
C LEU A 30 -4.98 3.35 -3.84
N PRO A 31 -6.12 3.96 -4.19
CA PRO A 31 -6.67 3.88 -5.55
C PRO A 31 -5.84 4.70 -6.55
N ASP A 32 -5.41 5.91 -6.20
CA ASP A 32 -4.87 6.86 -7.18
C ASP A 32 -3.43 6.52 -7.56
N HIS A 33 -2.65 5.99 -6.62
CA HIS A 33 -1.22 5.77 -6.81
C HIS A 33 -0.83 4.30 -6.71
N LEU A 34 -1.25 3.58 -5.66
CA LEU A 34 -0.86 2.18 -5.49
C LEU A 34 -1.51 1.29 -6.55
N HIS A 35 -2.83 1.35 -6.72
CA HIS A 35 -3.53 0.49 -7.67
C HIS A 35 -3.09 0.75 -9.11
N SER A 36 -2.95 2.01 -9.50
CA SER A 36 -2.44 2.40 -10.82
C SER A 36 -1.04 1.82 -11.07
N PHE A 37 -0.13 1.95 -10.11
CA PHE A 37 1.22 1.40 -10.21
C PHE A 37 1.22 -0.13 -10.30
N MET A 38 0.44 -0.81 -9.46
CA MET A 38 0.31 -2.26 -9.49
C MET A 38 -0.26 -2.77 -10.82
N SER A 39 -1.22 -2.06 -11.42
CA SER A 39 -1.77 -2.42 -12.73
C SER A 39 -0.72 -2.33 -13.85
N ILE A 40 0.20 -1.37 -13.78
CA ILE A 40 1.27 -1.19 -14.77
C ILE A 40 2.37 -2.25 -14.58
N VAL A 41 2.79 -2.51 -13.33
CA VAL A 41 3.93 -3.39 -13.04
C VAL A 41 3.53 -4.87 -12.99
N HIS A 42 2.29 -5.17 -12.60
CA HIS A 42 1.77 -6.51 -12.32
C HIS A 42 0.39 -6.72 -12.98
N SER A 43 0.31 -6.49 -14.29
CA SER A 43 -0.95 -6.63 -15.05
C SER A 43 -1.49 -8.07 -15.13
N ASP A 44 -0.74 -9.05 -14.66
CA ASP A 44 -1.10 -10.48 -14.66
C ASP A 44 -1.91 -10.91 -13.42
N GLY A 45 -2.15 -9.99 -12.48
CA GLY A 45 -2.86 -10.28 -11.24
C GLY A 45 -2.03 -11.03 -10.19
N LEU A 46 -0.76 -11.32 -10.47
CA LEU A 46 0.14 -12.05 -9.58
C LEU A 46 0.96 -11.11 -8.68
N GLY A 47 0.73 -9.81 -8.80
CA GLY A 47 1.36 -8.78 -7.99
C GLY A 47 1.24 -9.04 -6.50
N GLN A 48 2.27 -8.65 -5.76
CA GLN A 48 2.29 -8.75 -4.30
C GLN A 48 2.65 -7.39 -3.72
N PHE A 49 1.83 -6.90 -2.80
CA PHE A 49 2.06 -5.67 -2.08
C PHE A 49 2.31 -5.97 -0.61
N GLN A 50 3.43 -5.48 -0.08
CA GLN A 50 3.79 -5.61 1.32
C GLN A 50 3.94 -4.21 1.94
N GLN A 51 3.40 -4.06 3.15
CA GLN A 51 3.55 -2.85 3.96
C GLN A 51 3.65 -3.20 5.45
N ASP A 52 4.12 -2.28 6.28
CA ASP A 52 4.15 -2.46 7.73
C ASP A 52 2.74 -2.39 8.37
N ASN A 53 2.69 -2.59 9.70
CA ASN A 53 1.45 -2.56 10.48
C ASN A 53 1.18 -1.20 11.15
N ALA A 54 1.67 -0.09 10.59
CA ALA A 54 1.36 1.23 11.13
C ALA A 54 -0.16 1.49 11.14
N THR A 55 -0.64 2.28 12.10
CA THR A 55 -2.08 2.51 12.32
C THR A 55 -2.87 2.91 11.06
N PRO A 56 -2.37 3.78 10.16
CA PRO A 56 -3.07 4.09 8.91
C PRO A 56 -3.25 2.86 7.98
N HIS A 57 -2.22 2.01 7.90
CA HIS A 57 -2.17 0.82 7.06
C HIS A 57 -3.04 -0.32 7.61
N ALA A 58 -3.04 -0.48 8.93
CA ALA A 58 -3.82 -1.49 9.66
C ALA A 58 -5.27 -1.05 9.94
N SER A 59 -5.69 0.12 9.43
CA SER A 59 -7.05 0.61 9.64
C SER A 59 -8.08 -0.33 9.00
N ARG A 60 -9.28 -0.41 9.60
CA ARG A 60 -10.36 -1.26 9.09
C ARG A 60 -10.72 -0.92 7.64
N VAL A 61 -10.67 0.37 7.29
CA VAL A 61 -11.03 0.84 5.94
C VAL A 61 -9.95 0.47 4.93
N ALA A 62 -8.67 0.67 5.26
CA ALA A 62 -7.56 0.24 4.40
C ALA A 62 -7.58 -1.29 4.20
N THR A 63 -7.79 -2.05 5.27
CA THR A 63 -7.91 -3.52 5.20
C THR A 63 -9.06 -3.95 4.30
N LYS A 64 -10.23 -3.31 4.41
CA LYS A 64 -11.39 -3.59 3.55
C LYS A 64 -11.08 -3.30 2.08
N TRP A 65 -10.42 -2.18 1.79
CA TRP A 65 -10.00 -1.83 0.43
C TRP A 65 -9.11 -2.92 -0.19
N PHE A 66 -8.13 -3.44 0.56
CA PHE A 66 -7.29 -4.55 0.08
C PHE A 66 -8.07 -5.87 -0.10
N GLN A 67 -9.04 -6.15 0.77
CA GLN A 67 -9.89 -7.34 0.63
C GLN A 67 -10.75 -7.30 -0.63
N GLU A 68 -11.36 -6.15 -0.93
CA GLU A 68 -12.15 -5.92 -2.13
C GLU A 68 -11.33 -6.04 -3.42
N ARG A 69 -10.00 -5.85 -3.33
CA ARG A 69 -9.05 -5.92 -4.45
C ARG A 69 -8.20 -7.18 -4.47
N SER A 70 -8.58 -8.20 -3.73
CA SER A 70 -7.81 -9.46 -3.61
C SER A 70 -7.67 -10.24 -4.93
N SER A 71 -8.50 -9.96 -5.95
CA SER A 71 -8.34 -10.49 -7.31
C SER A 71 -7.20 -9.86 -8.10
N ASP A 72 -6.81 -8.63 -7.76
CA ASP A 72 -5.89 -7.84 -8.58
C ASP A 72 -4.45 -8.02 -8.14
N PHE A 73 -4.23 -8.24 -6.85
CA PHE A 73 -2.94 -8.54 -6.25
C PHE A 73 -3.11 -9.08 -4.84
N ARG A 74 -2.07 -9.75 -4.34
CA ARG A 74 -2.02 -10.25 -2.96
C ARG A 74 -1.44 -9.18 -2.03
N HIS A 75 -2.09 -8.97 -0.89
CA HIS A 75 -1.63 -8.02 0.13
C HIS A 75 -1.10 -8.76 1.36
N PHE A 76 0.08 -8.36 1.84
CA PHE A 76 0.73 -8.89 3.02
C PHE A 76 1.08 -7.77 4.01
N HIS A 77 0.81 -8.01 5.30
CA HIS A 77 1.39 -7.18 6.36
C HIS A 77 2.78 -7.71 6.72
N GLY A 78 3.74 -6.82 6.86
CA GLY A 78 5.06 -7.11 7.41
C GLY A 78 4.91 -7.59 8.85
N HIS A 79 5.59 -8.70 9.18
CA HIS A 79 5.60 -9.22 10.54
C HIS A 79 6.54 -8.37 11.40
N LEU A 80 5.98 -7.40 12.12
CA LEU A 80 6.62 -6.83 13.29
C LEU A 80 5.86 -7.37 14.51
N ASN A 81 6.54 -8.21 15.28
CA ASN A 81 6.07 -8.64 16.58
C ASN A 81 5.76 -7.39 17.43
N PRO A 82 4.50 -7.13 17.84
CA PRO A 82 4.19 -5.97 18.67
C PRO A 82 4.61 -6.14 20.14
N GLN A 83 5.50 -7.07 20.45
CA GLN A 83 6.02 -7.31 21.80
C GLN A 83 7.54 -7.51 21.79
N THR A 84 8.28 -6.40 21.89
CA THR A 84 9.43 -6.18 22.79
C THR A 84 9.65 -4.69 22.95
#